data_AF-A0ABD1T8Z1-F1
#
_entry.id   AF-A0ABD1T8Z1-F1
#
_cell.length_a   1.000
_cell.length_b   1.000
_cell.length_c   1.000
_cell.angle_alpha   90.00
_cell.angle_beta   90.00
_cell.angle_gamma   90.00
#
_symmetry.space_group_name_H-M   'P 1'
#
loop_
_entity.id
_entity.type
_entity.pdbx_description
1 polymer ?
#
loop_
_entity_poly.entity_id
_entity_poly.type
_entity_poly.pdbx_seq_one_letter_code
_entity_poly.pdbx_strand_id
1 'polypeptide(L)'
;MPALISEVGGRIQFSYWGARGPYNWGRLSSKFDKCSNGKSQSPIDIVKHKAVINKKLKPLIRDYKSAINVTLLNYGFTIGVRHISREQVEALKAPLYTGCKKNSRPVQPMNGRHVELYKKLH
;
A
#
# COMPACT_ATOMS: atom_id res chain seq x y z
N MET A 1 -9.72 -18.20 -4.52
CA MET A 1 -9.35 -18.61 -3.15
C MET A 1 -9.53 -17.41 -2.22
N PRO A 2 -10.66 -17.24 -1.54
CA PRO A 2 -10.77 -16.23 -0.48
C PRO A 2 -9.97 -16.72 0.74
N ALA A 3 -9.10 -15.88 1.30
CA ALA A 3 -8.41 -16.20 2.54
C ALA A 3 -9.45 -16.23 3.67
N LEU A 4 -9.88 -17.42 4.07
CA LEU A 4 -10.59 -17.63 5.32
C LEU A 4 -9.55 -17.60 6.44
N ILE A 5 -9.62 -16.61 7.32
CA ILE A 5 -8.97 -16.70 8.63
C ILE A 5 -10.09 -17.01 9.62
N SER A 6 -10.17 -18.29 10.01
CA SER A 6 -11.01 -18.75 11.11
C SER A 6 -10.62 -18.07 12.42
N GLU A 7 -11.60 -17.95 13.31
CA GLU A 7 -11.50 -17.26 14.59
C GLU A 7 -10.42 -17.87 15.50
N VAL A 8 -9.53 -17.01 16.03
CA VAL A 8 -8.81 -17.27 17.28
C VAL A 8 -8.64 -15.94 18.04
N GLY A 9 -9.38 -15.79 19.14
CA GLY A 9 -9.08 -14.90 20.28
C GLY A 9 -9.06 -13.38 20.02
N GLY A 10 -10.21 -12.71 20.17
CA GLY A 10 -10.31 -11.28 20.54
C GLY A 10 -9.73 -10.23 19.57
N ARG A 11 -9.20 -10.64 18.40
CA ARG A 11 -8.65 -9.71 17.40
C ARG A 11 -9.74 -9.29 16.42
N ILE A 12 -9.96 -7.98 16.29
CA ILE A 12 -10.82 -7.40 15.25
C ILE A 12 -10.27 -7.82 13.89
N GLN A 13 -11.00 -8.71 13.20
CA GLN A 13 -10.62 -9.17 11.88
C GLN A 13 -11.09 -8.18 10.81
N PHE A 14 -10.18 -7.74 9.95
CA PHE A 14 -10.48 -7.01 8.72
C PHE A 14 -10.30 -7.94 7.51
N SER A 15 -10.86 -7.56 6.38
CA SER A 15 -10.65 -8.25 5.10
C SER A 15 -10.59 -7.24 3.96
N TYR A 16 -10.31 -7.70 2.75
CA TYR A 16 -10.34 -6.86 1.55
C TYR A 16 -11.64 -6.96 0.76
N TRP A 17 -12.65 -7.69 1.25
CA TRP A 17 -13.92 -7.92 0.56
C TRP A 17 -15.10 -8.06 1.53
N GLY A 18 -16.32 -7.98 1.01
CA GLY A 18 -17.55 -8.20 1.79
C GLY A 18 -17.73 -7.22 2.96
N ALA A 19 -18.47 -7.66 3.98
CA ALA A 19 -18.88 -6.81 5.12
C ALA A 19 -17.69 -6.25 5.93
N ARG A 20 -16.57 -6.98 5.98
CA ARG A 20 -15.32 -6.56 6.66
C ARG A 20 -14.33 -5.91 5.70
N GLY A 21 -14.79 -5.50 4.52
CA GLY A 21 -13.97 -4.90 3.48
C GLY A 21 -13.59 -3.43 3.76
N PRO A 22 -12.74 -2.83 2.90
CA PRO A 22 -12.16 -1.50 3.12
C PRO A 22 -13.17 -0.38 3.31
N TYR A 23 -14.34 -0.46 2.68
CA TYR A 23 -15.43 0.50 2.85
C TYR A 23 -16.00 0.55 4.27
N ASN A 24 -15.80 -0.52 5.07
CA ASN A 24 -16.33 -0.66 6.41
C ASN A 24 -15.26 -0.69 7.52
N TRP A 25 -13.97 -0.55 7.20
CA TRP A 25 -12.90 -0.70 8.20
C TRP A 25 -13.05 0.23 9.41
N GLY A 26 -13.46 1.48 9.21
CA GLY A 26 -13.67 2.41 10.34
C GLY A 26 -14.83 2.05 11.26
N ARG A 27 -15.73 1.17 10.83
CA ARG A 27 -16.86 0.66 11.64
C ARG A 27 -16.52 -0.61 12.41
N LEU A 28 -15.39 -1.27 12.10
CA LEU A 28 -15.01 -2.52 12.76
C LEU A 28 -14.56 -2.30 14.22
N SER A 29 -14.04 -1.11 14.52
CA SER A 29 -13.58 -0.74 15.87
C SER A 29 -13.38 0.77 15.95
N SER A 30 -13.59 1.33 17.14
CA SER A 30 -13.22 2.72 17.43
C SER A 30 -11.76 3.04 17.13
N LYS A 31 -10.85 2.04 17.26
CA LYS A 31 -9.43 2.18 16.92
C LYS A 31 -9.19 2.43 15.43
N PHE A 32 -10.15 2.08 14.57
CA PHE A 32 -10.04 2.21 13.12
C PHE A 32 -10.80 3.41 12.57
N ASP A 33 -11.36 4.29 13.41
CA ASP A 33 -12.13 5.48 13.03
C ASP A 33 -11.50 6.29 11.88
N LYS A 34 -10.17 6.44 11.90
CA LYS A 34 -9.43 7.19 10.86
C LYS A 34 -9.50 6.58 9.47
N CYS A 35 -9.84 5.30 9.32
CA CYS A 35 -10.09 4.66 8.03
C CYS A 35 -11.33 5.23 7.32
N SER A 36 -12.30 5.77 8.07
CA SER A 36 -13.51 6.39 7.52
C SER A 36 -13.48 7.91 7.63
N ASN A 37 -12.99 8.45 8.75
CA ASN A 37 -13.09 9.88 9.07
C ASN A 37 -11.76 10.65 8.92
N GLY A 38 -10.68 9.97 8.55
CA GLY A 38 -9.38 10.61 8.33
C GLY A 38 -9.34 11.43 7.04
N LYS A 39 -8.77 12.64 7.10
CA LYS A 39 -8.66 13.54 5.92
C LYS A 39 -7.36 13.37 5.12
N SER A 40 -6.40 12.62 5.64
CA SER A 40 -5.08 12.44 5.00
C SER A 40 -4.74 10.96 4.78
N GLN A 41 -5.72 10.18 4.32
CA GLN A 41 -5.56 8.75 4.04
C GLN A 41 -4.93 8.48 2.67
N SER A 42 -4.49 7.24 2.50
CA SER A 42 -3.89 6.70 1.28
C SER A 42 -4.63 5.42 0.83
N PRO A 43 -4.61 5.09 -0.47
CA PRO A 43 -3.90 5.79 -1.56
C PRO A 43 -4.62 7.07 -2.00
N ILE A 44 -3.88 7.96 -2.67
CA ILE A 44 -4.41 9.09 -3.44
C ILE A 44 -4.07 8.91 -4.91
N ASP A 45 -4.81 9.58 -5.78
CA ASP A 45 -4.43 9.65 -7.19
C ASP A 45 -3.34 10.70 -7.41
N ILE A 46 -2.24 10.30 -8.03
CA ILE A 46 -1.10 11.18 -8.31
C ILE A 46 -1.21 11.68 -9.74
N VAL A 47 -1.90 12.80 -9.90
CA VAL A 47 -2.05 13.46 -11.20
C VAL A 47 -0.82 14.33 -11.47
N LYS A 48 0.10 13.83 -12.31
CA LYS A 48 1.42 14.45 -12.56
C LYS A 48 1.37 15.96 -12.87
N HIS A 49 0.41 16.41 -13.70
CA HIS A 49 0.31 17.82 -14.09
C HIS A 49 -0.26 18.73 -12.98
N LYS A 50 -0.87 18.18 -11.92
CA LYS A 50 -1.35 18.92 -10.74
C LYS A 50 -0.33 18.93 -9.60
N ALA A 51 0.77 18.20 -9.74
CA ALA A 51 1.80 18.13 -8.72
C ALA A 51 2.72 19.35 -8.77
N VAL A 52 3.19 19.78 -7.60
CA VAL A 52 3.96 21.01 -7.43
C VAL A 52 5.44 20.68 -7.45
N ILE A 53 6.22 21.39 -8.27
CA ILE A 53 7.67 21.22 -8.30
C ILE A 53 8.28 21.85 -7.05
N ASN A 54 8.91 21.04 -6.20
CA ASN A 54 9.61 21.53 -5.02
C ASN A 54 11.13 21.48 -5.26
N LYS A 55 11.73 22.65 -5.51
CA LYS A 55 13.18 22.81 -5.73
C LYS A 55 14.04 22.52 -4.48
N LYS A 56 13.43 22.45 -3.29
CA LYS A 56 14.11 22.09 -2.04
C LYS A 56 14.30 20.58 -1.89
N LEU A 57 13.57 19.77 -2.67
CA LEU A 57 13.77 18.32 -2.68
C LEU A 57 15.13 17.98 -3.28
N LYS A 58 15.83 17.04 -2.63
CA LYS A 58 17.11 16.52 -3.09
C LYS A 58 16.89 15.20 -3.85
N PRO A 59 17.83 14.78 -4.71
CA PRO A 59 17.79 13.45 -5.31
C PRO A 59 17.63 12.37 -4.24
N LEU A 60 16.77 11.38 -4.50
CA LEU A 60 16.70 10.19 -3.67
C LEU A 60 17.91 9.31 -3.98
N ILE A 61 18.92 9.36 -3.10
CA ILE A 61 20.09 8.49 -3.16
C ILE A 61 19.64 7.09 -2.74
N ARG A 62 19.86 6.11 -3.61
CA ARG A 62 19.54 4.69 -3.36
C ARG A 62 20.83 3.89 -3.34
N ASP A 63 21.24 3.44 -2.15
CA ASP A 63 22.34 2.50 -1.99
C ASP A 63 21.79 1.14 -1.55
N TYR A 64 21.00 0.51 -2.43
CA TYR A 64 20.47 -0.82 -2.17
C TYR A 64 21.58 -1.85 -2.36
N LYS A 65 21.85 -2.64 -1.31
CA LYS A 65 22.76 -3.79 -1.40
C LYS A 65 21.98 -5.03 -1.82
N SER A 66 22.61 -5.86 -2.65
CA SER A 66 22.05 -7.16 -3.01
C SER A 66 21.82 -8.00 -1.76
N ALA A 67 20.66 -8.63 -1.71
CA ALA A 67 20.30 -9.56 -0.65
C ALA A 67 21.17 -10.83 -0.79
N ILE A 68 21.96 -11.16 0.23
CA ILE A 68 22.65 -12.46 0.30
C ILE A 68 21.63 -13.56 0.62
N ASN A 69 20.65 -13.25 1.47
CA ASN A 69 19.56 -14.15 1.88
C ASN A 69 18.20 -13.47 1.71
N VAL A 70 17.21 -14.24 1.23
CA VAL A 70 15.84 -13.77 0.99
C VAL A 70 14.87 -14.64 1.79
N THR A 71 14.00 -14.00 2.56
CA THR A 71 12.88 -14.68 3.24
C THR A 71 11.57 -14.10 2.76
N LEU A 72 10.70 -14.99 2.27
CA LEU A 72 9.34 -14.68 1.88
C LEU A 72 8.42 -14.93 3.07
N LEU A 73 7.66 -13.91 3.47
CA LEU A 73 6.72 -14.00 4.58
C LEU A 73 5.30 -13.78 4.06
N ASN A 74 4.43 -14.75 4.32
CA ASN A 74 3.00 -14.62 4.06
C ASN A 74 2.27 -14.23 5.34
N TYR A 75 1.75 -13.00 5.39
CA TYR A 75 0.98 -12.48 6.53
C TYR A 75 -0.54 -12.72 6.37
N GLY A 76 -0.97 -13.49 5.37
CA GLY A 76 -2.38 -13.78 5.08
C GLY A 76 -3.10 -12.68 4.29
N PHE A 77 -2.79 -11.42 4.59
CA PHE A 77 -3.33 -10.24 3.88
C PHE A 77 -2.27 -9.45 3.10
N THR A 78 -1.00 -9.83 3.23
CA THR A 78 0.09 -9.31 2.40
C THR A 78 1.21 -10.34 2.31
N ILE A 79 1.93 -10.37 1.20
CA ILE A 79 3.22 -11.05 1.10
C ILE A 79 4.30 -10.00 1.33
N GLY A 80 5.10 -10.17 2.37
CA GLY A 80 6.24 -9.30 2.64
C GLY A 80 7.54 -9.98 2.26
N VAL A 81 8.48 -9.19 1.75
CA VAL A 81 9.85 -9.64 1.53
C VAL A 81 10.78 -8.74 2.32
N ARG A 82 11.73 -9.31 3.06
CA ARG A 82 12.67 -8.53 3.86
C ARG A 82 13.86 -8.01 3.04
N HIS A 83 14.37 -8.82 2.12
CA HIS A 83 15.44 -8.46 1.19
C HIS A 83 15.19 -9.19 -0.14
N ILE A 84 15.29 -8.51 -1.29
CA ILE A 84 14.98 -9.10 -2.61
C ILE A 84 15.67 -8.33 -3.74
N SER A 85 16.05 -9.01 -4.82
CA SER A 85 16.54 -8.39 -6.06
C SER A 85 15.37 -7.91 -6.94
N ARG A 86 15.64 -7.10 -7.96
CA ARG A 86 14.60 -6.60 -8.88
C ARG A 86 13.98 -7.74 -9.69
N GLU A 87 14.79 -8.71 -10.10
CA GLU A 87 14.40 -9.88 -10.88
C GLU A 87 13.44 -10.77 -10.07
N GLN A 88 13.74 -10.95 -8.79
CA GLN A 88 12.88 -11.71 -7.87
C GLN A 88 11.54 -11.01 -7.62
N VAL A 89 11.49 -9.67 -7.59
CA VAL A 89 10.22 -8.93 -7.52
C VAL A 89 9.34 -9.19 -8.75
N GLU A 90 9.94 -9.22 -9.94
CA GLU A 90 9.20 -9.49 -11.17
C GLU A 90 8.72 -10.95 -11.24
N ALA A 91 9.56 -11.91 -10.80
CA ALA A 91 9.16 -13.31 -10.67
C ALA A 91 7.97 -13.50 -9.70
N LEU A 92 7.92 -12.75 -8.59
CA LEU A 92 6.79 -12.79 -7.65
C LEU A 92 5.50 -12.18 -8.22
N LYS A 93 5.62 -11.19 -9.12
CA LYS A 93 4.46 -10.54 -9.76
C LYS A 93 3.89 -11.34 -10.93
N ALA A 94 4.73 -12.07 -11.66
CA ALA A 94 4.34 -12.83 -12.84
C ALA A 94 3.11 -13.74 -12.63
N PRO A 95 2.97 -14.50 -11.53
CA PRO A 95 1.82 -15.38 -11.31
C PRO A 95 0.58 -14.67 -10.74
N LEU A 96 0.64 -13.36 -10.42
CA LEU A 96 -0.50 -12.67 -9.82
C LEU A 96 -1.64 -12.48 -10.81
N TYR A 97 -2.84 -12.95 -10.42
CA TYR A 97 -4.08 -12.69 -11.14
C TYR A 97 -4.27 -11.19 -11.40
N THR A 98 -4.83 -10.83 -12.55
CA THR A 98 -4.98 -9.43 -13.01
C THR A 98 -5.73 -8.54 -12.01
N GLY A 99 -6.74 -9.09 -11.31
CA GLY A 99 -7.44 -8.38 -10.24
C GLY A 99 -6.54 -7.99 -9.05
N CYS A 100 -5.51 -8.80 -8.75
CA CYS A 100 -4.55 -8.55 -7.68
C CYS A 100 -3.48 -7.52 -8.07
N LYS A 101 -3.46 -7.06 -9.33
CA LYS A 101 -2.55 -6.00 -9.81
C LYS A 101 -3.10 -4.59 -9.52
N LYS A 102 -4.35 -4.48 -9.07
CA LYS A 102 -4.99 -3.21 -8.69
C LYS A 102 -4.99 -3.08 -7.17
N ASN A 103 -4.96 -1.84 -6.70
CA ASN A 103 -5.02 -1.57 -5.27
C ASN A 103 -6.40 -1.96 -4.70
N SER A 104 -6.41 -2.82 -3.68
CA SER A 104 -7.63 -3.31 -3.06
C SER A 104 -8.38 -2.28 -2.20
N ARG A 105 -7.80 -1.08 -1.98
CA ARG A 105 -8.40 0.00 -1.18
C ARG A 105 -8.96 1.11 -2.08
N PRO A 106 -10.04 1.79 -1.66
CA PRO A 106 -10.56 2.95 -2.39
C PRO A 106 -9.56 4.10 -2.44
N VAL A 107 -9.51 4.81 -3.56
CA VAL A 107 -8.75 6.07 -3.67
C VAL A 107 -9.36 7.11 -2.75
N GLN A 108 -8.51 7.83 -2.04
CA GLN A 108 -8.87 8.83 -1.05
C GLN A 108 -8.80 10.24 -1.67
N PRO A 109 -9.65 11.17 -1.22
CA PRO A 109 -9.63 12.55 -1.70
C PRO A 109 -8.36 13.29 -1.24
N MET A 110 -7.97 14.33 -2.00
CA MET A 110 -6.78 15.12 -1.69
C MET A 110 -6.96 15.99 -0.43
N ASN A 111 -8.17 16.47 -0.14
CA ASN A 111 -8.47 17.28 1.07
C ASN A 111 -7.49 18.44 1.30
N GLY A 112 -7.18 19.19 0.23
CA GLY A 112 -6.24 20.32 0.28
C GLY A 112 -4.76 19.95 0.28
N ARG A 113 -4.41 18.65 0.30
CA ARG A 113 -3.02 18.20 0.07
C ARG A 113 -2.63 18.44 -1.38
N HIS A 114 -1.35 18.66 -1.62
CA HIS A 114 -0.73 18.57 -2.95
C HIS A 114 0.35 17.49 -2.94
N VAL A 115 0.66 16.97 -4.13
CA VAL A 115 1.83 16.10 -4.31
C VAL A 115 2.99 16.97 -4.74
N GLU A 116 4.15 16.78 -4.11
CA GLU A 116 5.37 17.47 -4.51
C GLU A 116 6.22 16.57 -5.40
N LEU A 117 6.80 17.14 -6.45
CA LEU A 117 7.68 16.45 -7.37
C LEU A 117 9.09 17.04 -7.30
N TYR A 118 10.06 16.14 -7.23
CA TYR A 118 11.45 16.45 -7.50
C TYR A 118 11.64 16.59 -9.02
N LYS A 119 12.31 17.67 -9.44
CA LYS A 119 12.78 17.87 -10.81
C LYS A 119 14.28 18.14 -10.77
N LYS A 120 15.05 17.29 -11.44
CA LYS A 120 16.48 17.55 -11.66
C LYS A 120 16.60 18.83 -12.50
N LEU A 121 17.32 19.83 -11.99
CA LEU A 121 17.69 20.99 -12.78
C LEU A 121 18.75 20.52 -13.80
N HIS A 122 18.54 20.89 -15.06
CA HIS A 122 19.46 20.57 -16.15
C HIS A 122 20.73 21.41 -16.05
#